data_AF-A0A3B8I0A5-F1
#
_entry.id   AF-A0A3B8I0A5-F1
#
_cell.length_a   1.000
_cell.length_b   1.000
_cell.length_c   1.000
_cell.angle_alpha   90.00
_cell.angle_beta   90.00
_cell.angle_gamma   90.00
#
_symmetry.space_group_name_H-M   'P 1'
#
loop_
_entity.id
_entity.type
_entity.pdbx_description
1 polymer ?
#
loop_
_entity_poly.entity_id
_entity_poly.type
_entity_poly.pdbx_seq_one_letter_code
_entity_poly.pdbx_strand_id
1 'polypeptide(L)' 'MNQRLLRLRQSLEQSQLDGIIIDGRENIYYLSAFTGGEDARLLITAEEAMLFTDSRYTEQAARESPDWTLIEEKP' A
#
# COMPACT_ATOMS: atom_id res chain seq x y z
N MET A 1 7.69 0.29 11.85
CA MET A 1 6.28 -0.14 11.96
C MET A 1 5.35 1.06 11.93
N ASN A 2 4.66 1.29 10.82
CA ASN A 2 3.83 2.48 10.60
C ASN A 2 2.54 2.43 11.47
N GLN A 3 2.39 3.38 12.41
CA GLN A 3 1.22 3.47 13.30
C GLN A 3 -0.11 3.59 12.53
N ARG A 4 -0.09 4.13 11.31
CA ARG A 4 -1.29 4.27 10.45
C ARG A 4 -1.76 2.90 9.97
N LEU A 5 -0.84 2.06 9.53
CA LEU A 5 -1.12 0.70 9.07
C LEU A 5 -1.66 -0.18 10.21
N LEU A 6 -1.10 -0.04 11.43
CA LEU A 6 -1.60 -0.76 12.60
C LEU A 6 -3.05 -0.42 12.94
N ARG A 7 -3.39 0.88 12.94
CA ARG A 7 -4.77 1.32 13.18
C ARG A 7 -5.74 0.82 12.10
N LEU A 8 -5.31 0.84 10.84
CA LEU A 8 -6.12 0.32 9.73
C LEU A 8 -6.38 -1.18 9.91
N ARG A 9 -5.37 -1.99 10.22
CA ARG A 9 -5.52 -3.43 10.48
C ARG A 9 -6.48 -3.71 11.64
N GLN A 10 -6.42 -2.93 12.71
CA GLN A 10 -7.36 -3.05 13.82
C GLN A 10 -8.81 -2.78 13.38
N SER A 11 -9.04 -1.80 12.50
CA SER A 11 -10.37 -1.53 11.94
C SER A 11 -10.88 -2.65 11.02
N LEU A 12 -9.99 -3.28 10.25
CA LEU A 12 -10.33 -4.46 9.44
C LEU A 12 -10.76 -5.64 10.31
N GLU A 13 -10.00 -5.93 11.37
CA GLU A 13 -10.31 -6.99 12.33
C GLU A 13 -11.68 -6.76 13.00
N GLN A 14 -11.94 -5.55 13.47
CA GLN A 14 -13.24 -5.18 14.07
C GLN A 14 -14.41 -5.32 13.10
N SER A 15 -14.15 -5.16 11.80
CA SER A 15 -15.14 -5.26 10.73
C SER A 15 -15.24 -6.66 10.13
N GLN A 16 -14.46 -7.63 10.65
CA GLN A 16 -14.36 -8.99 10.13
C GLN A 16 -14.02 -9.04 8.62
N LEU A 17 -13.09 -8.19 8.19
CA LEU A 17 -12.61 -8.11 6.80
C LEU A 17 -11.21 -8.71 6.70
N ASP A 18 -10.99 -9.55 5.69
CA ASP A 18 -9.70 -10.20 5.44
C ASP A 18 -8.64 -9.23 4.88
N GLY A 19 -9.10 -8.15 4.23
CA GLY A 19 -8.23 -7.14 3.65
C GLY A 19 -8.98 -6.00 2.98
N ILE A 20 -8.22 -5.04 2.47
CA ILE A 20 -8.73 -3.86 1.77
C ILE A 20 -7.82 -3.46 0.62
N ILE A 21 -8.43 -3.08 -0.50
CA ILE A 21 -7.75 -2.39 -1.60
C ILE A 21 -7.89 -0.89 -1.38
N ILE A 22 -6.77 -0.17 -1.41
CA ILE A 22 -6.74 1.28 -1.31
C ILE A 22 -6.38 1.87 -2.66
N ASP A 23 -7.20 2.82 -3.08
CA ASP A 23 -7.04 3.63 -4.28
C ASP A 23 -7.03 5.12 -3.88
N GLY A 24 -6.62 5.97 -4.81
CA GLY A 24 -6.47 7.40 -4.62
C GLY A 24 -5.10 7.80 -4.06
N ARG A 25 -4.44 8.72 -4.76
CA ARG A 25 -3.08 9.19 -4.48
C ARG A 25 -2.87 9.61 -3.03
N GLU A 26 -3.83 10.32 -2.45
CA GLU A 26 -3.74 10.83 -1.08
C GLU A 26 -3.73 9.70 -0.04
N ASN A 27 -4.56 8.68 -0.25
CA ASN A 27 -4.63 7.52 0.64
C ASN A 27 -3.38 6.65 0.50
N ILE A 28 -2.93 6.46 -0.74
CA ILE A 28 -1.70 5.74 -1.05
C ILE A 28 -0.52 6.41 -0.36
N TYR A 29 -0.35 7.72 -0.55
CA TYR A 29 0.70 8.49 0.10
C TYR A 29 0.58 8.45 1.63
N TYR A 30 -0.63 8.62 2.17
CA TYR A 30 -0.85 8.61 3.62
C TYR A 30 -0.41 7.28 4.26
N LEU A 31 -0.63 6.15 3.60
CA LEU A 31 -0.30 4.82 4.14
C LEU A 31 1.13 4.38 3.82
N SER A 32 1.60 4.63 2.60
CA SER A 32 2.86 4.08 2.09
C SER A 32 4.02 5.07 2.03
N ALA A 33 3.75 6.37 2.11
CA ALA A 33 4.66 7.47 1.78
C ALA A 33 5.11 7.53 0.31
N PHE A 34 4.59 6.66 -0.56
CA PHE A 34 4.86 6.68 -1.99
C PHE A 34 4.19 7.89 -2.66
N THR A 35 4.98 8.69 -3.36
CA THR A 35 4.54 9.95 -3.98
C THR A 35 4.08 9.80 -5.43
N GLY A 36 4.50 8.73 -6.12
CA GLY A 36 4.12 8.40 -7.49
C GLY A 36 2.74 7.74 -7.65
N GLY A 37 1.89 7.79 -6.63
CA GLY A 37 0.68 6.97 -6.52
C GLY A 37 -0.53 7.34 -7.40
N GLU A 38 -0.35 7.93 -8.60
CA GLU A 38 -1.47 8.18 -9.52
C GLU A 38 -2.06 6.88 -10.08
N ASP A 39 -1.19 5.95 -10.47
CA ASP A 39 -1.57 4.65 -11.06
C ASP A 39 -1.29 3.48 -10.10
N ALA A 40 -1.02 3.76 -8.82
CA ALA A 40 -0.70 2.72 -7.85
C ALA A 40 -1.94 2.24 -7.09
N ARG A 41 -1.84 1.05 -6.52
CA ARG A 41 -2.83 0.53 -5.56
C ARG A 41 -2.13 -0.12 -4.39
N LEU A 42 -2.80 -0.12 -3.25
CA LEU A 42 -2.33 -0.87 -2.08
C LEU A 42 -3.29 -2.03 -1.79
N LEU A 43 -2.75 -3.19 -1.44
CA LEU A 43 -3.50 -4.27 -0.82
C LEU A 43 -2.96 -4.47 0.59
N ILE A 44 -3.85 -4.38 1.57
CA ILE A 44 -3.49 -4.53 2.97
C ILE A 44 -4.34 -5.66 3.55
N THR A 45 -3.67 -6.67 4.10
CA THR A 45 -4.29 -7.76 4.85
C THR A 45 -3.80 -7.70 6.30
N ALA A 46 -4.22 -8.66 7.13
CA ALA A 46 -3.70 -8.82 8.48
C ALA A 46 -2.16 -9.01 8.51
N GLU A 47 -1.61 -9.65 7.47
CA GLU A 47 -0.21 -10.07 7.42
C GLU A 47 0.61 -9.24 6.44
N GLU A 48 0.03 -8.89 5.30
CA GLU A 48 0.75 -8.31 4.17
C GLU A 48 0.38 -6.84 3.93
N ALA A 49 1.30 -6.12 3.32
CA ALA A 49 1.11 -4.77 2.82
C ALA A 49 1.82 -4.68 1.46
N MET A 50 1.04 -4.73 0.39
CA MET A 50 1.53 -4.77 -0.99
C MET A 50 1.28 -3.43 -1.67
N LEU A 51 2.25 -2.96 -2.45
CA LEU A 51 2.16 -1.78 -3.29
C LEU A 51 2.31 -2.21 -4.75
N PHE A 52 1.23 -2.01 -5.51
CA PHE A 52 1.15 -2.28 -6.93
C PHE A 52 1.48 -1.01 -7.69
N THR A 53 2.43 -1.09 -8.62
CA THR A 53 2.78 0.02 -9.51
C THR A 53 3.44 -0.52 -10.76
N ASP A 54 3.50 0.29 -11.83
CA ASP A 54 4.20 -0.10 -13.04
C ASP A 54 5.71 0.16 -12.98
N SER A 55 6.43 -0.40 -13.96
CA SER A 55 7.89 -0.30 -14.10
C SER A 55 8.49 1.12 -14.01
N ARG A 56 7.73 2.17 -14.35
CA ARG A 56 8.21 3.57 -14.29
C ARG A 56 8.51 4.02 -12.86
N TYR A 57 7.83 3.43 -11.88
CA TYR A 57 7.93 3.86 -10.48
C TYR A 57 8.49 2.79 -9.53
N THR A 58 8.79 1.57 -10.01
CA THR A 58 9.27 0.48 -9.14
C THR A 58 10.49 0.85 -8.29
N GLU A 59 11.50 1.50 -8.88
CA GLU A 59 12.69 1.95 -8.12
C GLU A 59 12.36 3.06 -7.11
N GLN A 60 11.45 3.97 -7.45
CA GLN A 60 11.00 5.02 -6.54
C GLN A 60 10.21 4.43 -5.38
N ALA A 61 9.27 3.52 -5.65
CA ALA A 61 8.48 2.84 -4.63
C ALA A 61 9.38 2.04 -3.67
N ALA A 62 10.45 1.40 -4.16
CA ALA A 62 11.41 0.69 -3.32
C ALA A 62 12.15 1.62 -2.34
N ARG A 63 12.43 2.85 -2.78
CA ARG A 63 13.10 3.86 -1.96
C ARG A 63 12.16 4.55 -0.97
N GLU A 64 10.95 4.88 -1.39
CA GLU A 64 9.97 5.63 -0.58
C GLU A 64 9.19 4.73 0.38
N SER A 65 8.98 3.46 0.01
CA SER A 65 8.14 2.49 0.72
C SER A 65 8.87 1.17 0.98
N PRO A 66 10.03 1.18 1.67
CA PRO A 66 10.87 -0.01 1.85
C PRO A 66 10.22 -1.12 2.70
N ASP A 67 9.21 -0.76 3.50
CA ASP A 67 8.44 -1.70 4.34
C ASP A 67 7.31 -2.41 3.55
N TRP A 68 7.16 -2.13 2.25
CA TRP A 68 6.09 -2.67 1.41
C TRP A 68 6.59 -3.75 0.47
N THR A 69 5.76 -4.79 0.27
CA THR A 69 5.98 -5.77 -0.79
C THR A 69 5.61 -5.13 -2.12
N LEU A 70 6.59 -4.85 -2.97
CA LEU A 70 6.34 -4.28 -4.29
C LEU A 70 5.90 -5.34 -5.29
N ILE A 71 4.82 -5.05 -6.00
CA ILE A 71 4.32 -5.86 -7.10
C ILE A 71 4.32 -4.99 -8.36
N GLU A 72 5.13 -5.38 -9.35
CA GLU A 72 5.13 -4.73 -10.65
C GLU A 72 3.90 -5.19 -11.45
N GLU A 73 3.00 -4.26 -11.76
CA GLU A 73 1.90 -4.53 -12.68
C GLU A 73 2.42 -4.54 -14.12
N LYS A 74 2.23 -5.67 -14.80
CA LYS A 74 2.52 -5.82 -16.23
C LYS A 74 1.22 -5.60 -17.01
N PRO A 75 1.24 -4.78 -18.08
CA PRO A 75 0.10 -4.60 -18.96
C PRO A 75 -0.31 -5.89 -19.67
#